data_AF-A0ABD2L042-F1
#
_entry.id   AF-A0ABD2L042-F1
#
_cell.length_a   1.000
_cell.length_b   1.000
_cell.length_c   1.000
_cell.angle_alpha   90.00
_cell.angle_beta   90.00
_cell.angle_gamma   90.00
#
_symmetry.space_group_name_H-M   'P 1'
#
loop_
_entity.id
_entity.type
_entity.pdbx_description
1 polymer ?
#
loop_
_entity_poly.entity_id
_entity_poly.type
_entity_poly.pdbx_seq_one_letter_code
_entity_poly.pdbx_strand_id
1 'polypeptide(L)'
;MAKLSPDELFSELRRTIASDDSFPLESLRAELEEEFESAVNKLYRECVAEEFKRVEVGEQQELRGIYEQKRSKISELYTDICLFEKGTEIFGENESLSADLRAFLLRSLCTELANSLLLALADPFSQQSPQQQNFSQKVREQFIANLESKEAQKLAKGLFDNFDSFEHFHEAVQRLADCGGIKLRQPDKRERSDRQHKIEAELRSQLALCSDPPTFLLLAVLLTLKMFFGVTVHASGKFVQPLIIFISSRTNKIAVPSLPSELNELLTDTQRLVVACIRKRRSNESGRGGAEEEKQLATKMGKLRELFDRPTAAEEEKEEEEETNQ
;
A
#
# COMPACT_ATOMS: atom_id res chain seq x y z
N MET A 1 21.27 5.01 -65.13
CA MET A 1 20.26 5.83 -65.83
C MET A 1 20.08 7.12 -65.03
N ALA A 2 20.27 8.27 -65.66
CA ALA A 2 20.14 9.57 -64.99
C ALA A 2 18.67 9.78 -64.60
N LYS A 3 18.38 10.01 -63.32
CA LYS A 3 17.04 10.39 -62.85
C LYS A 3 16.85 11.86 -63.19
N LEU A 4 15.91 12.17 -64.08
CA LEU A 4 15.43 13.53 -64.33
C LEU A 4 14.89 14.11 -63.02
N SER A 5 15.17 15.39 -62.76
CA SER A 5 14.50 16.09 -61.67
C SER A 5 12.99 16.20 -61.95
N PRO A 6 12.14 16.37 -60.91
CA PRO A 6 10.68 16.49 -61.11
C PRO A 6 10.32 17.57 -62.14
N ASP A 7 11.00 18.73 -62.06
CA ASP A 7 10.75 19.86 -62.95
C ASP A 7 11.14 19.58 -64.41
N GLU A 8 12.26 18.88 -64.63
CA GLU A 8 12.66 18.44 -65.98
C GLU A 8 11.70 17.38 -66.53
N LEU A 9 11.22 16.47 -65.68
CA LEU A 9 10.26 15.44 -66.05
C LEU A 9 8.91 16.05 -66.46
N PHE A 10 8.39 17.01 -65.68
CA PHE A 10 7.14 17.72 -66.00
C PHE A 10 7.27 18.59 -67.24
N SER A 11 8.43 19.22 -67.44
CA SER A 11 8.71 20.02 -68.64
C SER A 11 8.72 19.15 -69.90
N GLU A 12 9.31 17.96 -69.83
CA GLU A 12 9.37 17.03 -70.95
C GLU A 12 8.00 16.36 -71.21
N LEU A 13 7.24 16.04 -70.17
CA LEU A 13 5.85 15.58 -70.27
C LEU A 13 4.96 16.61 -70.98
N ARG A 14 5.04 17.89 -70.57
CA ARG A 14 4.31 18.99 -71.22
C ARG A 14 4.70 19.14 -72.68
N ARG A 15 5.99 19.01 -73.01
CA ARG A 15 6.50 19.07 -74.38
C ARG A 15 5.93 17.94 -75.23
N THR A 16 5.89 16.73 -74.68
CA THR A 16 5.44 15.51 -75.38
C THR A 16 3.92 15.52 -75.63
N ILE A 17 3.13 15.93 -74.62
CA ILE A 17 1.67 16.08 -74.73
C ILE A 17 1.30 17.16 -75.76
N ALA A 18 2.07 18.26 -75.84
CA ALA A 18 1.82 19.32 -76.81
C ALA A 18 2.17 18.96 -78.26
N SER A 19 2.92 17.86 -78.48
CA SER A 19 3.43 17.45 -79.79
C SER A 19 2.69 16.28 -80.44
N ASP A 20 1.83 15.55 -79.72
CA ASP A 20 1.13 14.35 -80.22
C ASP A 20 -0.29 14.25 -79.66
N ASP A 21 -1.30 14.50 -80.51
CA ASP A 21 -2.73 14.41 -80.16
C ASP A 21 -3.21 12.96 -79.88
N SER A 22 -2.36 11.94 -80.15
CA SER A 22 -2.67 10.53 -79.88
C SER A 22 -2.13 10.00 -78.54
N PHE A 23 -1.50 10.87 -77.75
CA PHE A 23 -0.89 10.49 -76.47
C PHE A 23 -1.95 9.96 -75.49
N PRO A 24 -1.81 8.74 -74.93
CA PRO A 24 -2.86 8.07 -74.18
C PRO A 24 -2.93 8.58 -72.72
N LEU A 25 -3.30 9.85 -72.56
CA LEU A 25 -3.43 10.55 -71.28
C LEU A 25 -4.28 9.79 -70.27
N GLU A 26 -5.36 9.14 -70.72
CA GLU A 26 -6.25 8.41 -69.81
C GLU A 26 -5.60 7.13 -69.26
N SER A 27 -4.73 6.47 -70.05
CA SER A 27 -3.95 5.31 -69.61
C SER A 27 -2.89 5.73 -68.60
N LEU A 28 -2.15 6.81 -68.87
CA LEU A 28 -1.16 7.35 -67.94
C LEU A 28 -1.80 7.84 -66.65
N ARG A 29 -2.99 8.45 -66.73
CA ARG A 29 -3.77 8.88 -65.57
C ARG A 29 -4.19 7.68 -64.73
N ALA A 30 -4.70 6.63 -65.35
CA ALA A 30 -5.09 5.41 -64.64
C ALA A 30 -3.87 4.73 -63.97
N GLU A 31 -2.73 4.67 -64.65
CA GLU A 31 -1.48 4.16 -64.08
C GLU A 31 -0.99 4.99 -62.89
N LEU A 32 -1.02 6.32 -63.01
CA LEU A 32 -0.67 7.22 -61.91
C LEU A 32 -1.64 7.12 -60.74
N GLU A 33 -2.94 6.96 -61.02
CA GLU A 33 -3.97 6.78 -60.01
C GLU A 33 -3.78 5.46 -59.27
N GLU A 34 -3.50 4.36 -59.99
CA GLU A 34 -3.21 3.05 -59.39
C GLU A 34 -1.91 3.06 -58.58
N GLU A 35 -0.83 3.64 -59.11
CA GLU A 35 0.44 3.77 -58.38
C GLU A 35 0.29 4.65 -57.13
N PHE A 36 -0.41 5.77 -57.24
CA PHE A 36 -0.65 6.68 -56.13
C PHE A 36 -1.55 6.04 -55.07
N GLU A 37 -2.64 5.40 -55.47
CA GLU A 37 -3.54 4.68 -54.57
C GLU A 37 -2.78 3.55 -53.86
N SER A 38 -1.97 2.77 -54.58
CA SER A 38 -1.13 1.72 -54.01
C SER A 38 -0.13 2.27 -52.98
N ALA A 39 0.58 3.34 -53.33
CA ALA A 39 1.57 3.97 -52.47
C ALA A 39 0.95 4.58 -51.20
N VAL A 40 -0.17 5.30 -51.35
CA VAL A 40 -0.89 5.92 -50.24
C VAL A 40 -1.51 4.86 -49.33
N ASN A 41 -2.16 3.83 -49.88
CA ASN A 41 -2.73 2.75 -49.09
C ASN A 41 -1.65 1.95 -48.35
N LYS A 42 -0.47 1.78 -48.94
CA LYS A 42 0.68 1.17 -48.27
C LYS A 42 1.15 2.02 -47.09
N LEU A 43 1.42 3.31 -47.29
CA LEU A 43 1.84 4.23 -46.23
C LEU A 43 0.82 4.34 -45.11
N TYR A 44 -0.48 4.40 -45.45
CA TYR A 44 -1.56 4.42 -44.47
C TYR A 44 -1.58 3.14 -43.62
N ARG A 45 -1.50 1.96 -44.25
CA ARG A 45 -1.46 0.68 -43.52
C ARG A 45 -0.23 0.57 -42.60
N GLU A 46 0.93 1.03 -43.07
CA GLU A 46 2.16 1.04 -42.26
C GLU A 46 2.03 1.97 -41.05
N CYS A 47 1.56 3.21 -41.24
CA CYS A 47 1.33 4.15 -40.14
C CYS A 47 0.32 3.62 -39.11
N VAL A 48 -0.79 3.06 -39.58
CA VAL A 48 -1.82 2.47 -38.71
C VAL A 48 -1.25 1.28 -37.95
N ALA A 49 -0.50 0.39 -38.61
CA ALA A 49 0.10 -0.78 -37.94
C ALA A 49 1.14 -0.38 -36.87
N GLU A 50 1.91 0.68 -37.09
CA GLU A 50 2.85 1.20 -36.10
C GLU A 50 2.13 1.80 -34.89
N GLU A 51 1.08 2.60 -35.11
CA GLU A 51 0.29 3.17 -34.02
C GLU A 51 -0.48 2.10 -33.23
N PHE A 52 -1.04 1.08 -33.89
CA PHE A 52 -1.62 -0.08 -33.19
C PHE A 52 -0.61 -0.79 -32.29
N LYS A 53 0.61 -1.04 -32.78
CA LYS A 53 1.68 -1.63 -31.96
C LYS A 53 2.07 -0.74 -30.78
N ARG A 54 2.12 0.59 -30.97
CA ARG A 54 2.43 1.53 -29.90
C ARG A 54 1.36 1.52 -28.80
N VAL A 55 0.09 1.50 -29.19
CA VAL A 55 -1.04 1.38 -28.25
C VAL A 55 -0.95 0.06 -27.50
N GLU A 56 -0.74 -1.06 -28.19
CA GLU A 56 -0.64 -2.39 -27.58
C GLU A 56 0.54 -2.48 -26.59
N VAL A 57 1.72 -1.95 -26.95
CA VAL A 57 2.88 -1.91 -26.07
C VAL A 57 2.63 -0.99 -24.86
N GLY A 58 1.98 0.15 -25.07
CA GLY A 58 1.60 1.09 -24.01
C GLY A 58 0.66 0.45 -22.99
N GLU A 59 -0.42 -0.18 -23.46
CA GLU A 59 -1.38 -0.91 -22.62
C GLU A 59 -0.69 -2.04 -21.83
N GLN A 60 0.18 -2.83 -22.48
CA GLN A 60 0.95 -3.87 -21.79
C GLN A 60 1.88 -3.31 -20.71
N GLN A 61 2.47 -2.13 -20.93
CA GLN A 61 3.32 -1.47 -19.95
C GLN A 61 2.52 -0.97 -18.74
N GLU A 62 1.34 -0.41 -18.97
CA GLU A 62 0.43 0.01 -17.89
C GLU A 62 -0.04 -1.19 -17.06
N LEU A 63 -0.44 -2.29 -17.71
CA LEU A 63 -0.85 -3.53 -17.04
C LEU A 63 0.28 -4.13 -16.18
N ARG A 64 1.52 -4.11 -16.69
CA ARG A 64 2.71 -4.50 -15.91
C ARG A 64 2.93 -3.59 -14.71
N GLY A 65 2.75 -2.28 -14.88
CA GLY A 65 2.86 -1.31 -13.79
C GLY A 65 1.83 -1.57 -12.67
N ILE A 66 0.57 -1.83 -13.03
CA ILE A 66 -0.49 -2.17 -12.07
C ILE A 66 -0.14 -3.44 -11.28
N TYR A 67 0.31 -4.48 -11.98
CA TYR A 67 0.68 -5.74 -11.35
C TYR A 67 1.87 -5.59 -10.39
N GLU A 68 2.92 -4.85 -10.79
CA GLU A 68 4.08 -4.63 -9.96
C GLU A 68 3.75 -3.77 -8.72
N GLN A 69 2.83 -2.81 -8.86
CA GLN A 69 2.31 -2.04 -7.72
C GLN A 69 1.58 -2.95 -6.72
N LYS A 70 0.71 -3.87 -7.18
CA LYS A 70 0.04 -4.85 -6.32
C LYS A 70 1.06 -5.74 -5.60
N ARG A 71 2.03 -6.26 -6.34
CA ARG A 71 3.10 -7.10 -5.80
C ARG A 71 3.90 -6.37 -4.72
N SER A 72 4.25 -5.11 -4.94
CA SER A 72 4.92 -4.27 -3.95
C SER A 72 4.08 -4.12 -2.68
N LYS A 73 2.79 -3.81 -2.80
CA LYS A 73 1.87 -3.68 -1.65
C LYS A 73 1.73 -4.98 -0.86
N ILE A 74 1.63 -6.11 -1.56
CA ILE A 74 1.57 -7.45 -0.97
C ILE A 74 2.85 -7.76 -0.18
N SER A 75 4.02 -7.46 -0.75
CA SER A 75 5.31 -7.66 -0.08
C SER A 75 5.48 -6.75 1.14
N GLU A 76 5.05 -5.50 1.04
CA GLU A 76 5.08 -4.54 2.14
C GLU A 76 4.16 -4.97 3.29
N LEU A 77 2.93 -5.39 2.97
CA LEU A 77 1.98 -5.91 3.97
C LEU A 77 2.48 -7.19 4.65
N TYR A 78 3.15 -8.08 3.92
CA TYR A 78 3.78 -9.25 4.52
C TYR A 78 4.92 -8.87 5.49
N THR A 79 5.73 -7.87 5.12
CA THR A 79 6.77 -7.31 5.99
C THR A 79 6.18 -6.78 7.29
N ASP A 80 5.08 -6.04 7.20
CA ASP A 80 4.35 -5.52 8.37
C ASP A 80 3.84 -6.63 9.27
N ILE A 81 3.24 -7.68 8.69
CA ILE A 81 2.78 -8.84 9.45
C ILE A 81 3.93 -9.48 10.23
N CYS A 82 5.10 -9.70 9.60
CA CYS A 82 6.28 -10.24 10.27
C CYS A 82 6.75 -9.35 11.44
N LEU A 83 6.74 -8.02 11.25
CA LEU A 83 7.14 -7.06 12.28
C LEU A 83 6.15 -7.03 13.44
N PHE A 84 4.85 -6.99 13.16
CA PHE A 84 3.81 -6.98 14.18
C PHE A 84 3.73 -8.30 14.93
N GLU A 85 3.91 -9.43 14.25
CA GLU A 85 4.01 -10.73 14.89
C GLU A 85 5.18 -10.74 15.89
N LYS A 86 6.36 -10.28 15.47
CA LYS A 86 7.53 -10.17 16.36
C LYS A 86 7.26 -9.23 17.55
N GLY A 87 6.56 -8.13 17.30
CA GLY A 87 6.16 -7.18 18.34
C GLY A 87 5.28 -7.80 19.43
N THR A 88 4.52 -8.85 19.14
CA THR A 88 3.69 -9.54 20.15
C THR A 88 4.49 -10.32 21.20
N GLU A 89 5.75 -10.64 20.93
CA GLU A 89 6.60 -11.42 21.85
C GLU A 89 6.96 -10.64 23.12
N ILE A 90 6.98 -9.30 23.07
CA ILE A 90 7.32 -8.48 24.24
C ILE A 90 6.33 -8.66 25.41
N PHE A 91 5.11 -9.12 25.08
CA PHE A 91 4.03 -9.38 26.01
C PHE A 91 4.07 -10.79 26.60
N GLY A 92 5.18 -11.54 26.48
CA GLY A 92 5.29 -12.93 26.96
C GLY A 92 4.93 -13.16 28.45
N GLU A 93 5.10 -12.15 29.32
CA GLU A 93 4.62 -12.22 30.72
C GLU A 93 3.09 -12.16 30.84
N ASN A 94 2.40 -11.64 29.83
CA ASN A 94 0.96 -11.52 29.73
C ASN A 94 0.46 -12.31 28.51
N GLU A 95 0.45 -13.64 28.67
CA GLU A 95 0.09 -14.59 27.62
C GLU A 95 -1.27 -14.29 26.98
N SER A 96 -2.26 -13.86 27.77
CA SER A 96 -3.58 -13.47 27.27
C SER A 96 -3.52 -12.28 26.30
N LEU A 97 -2.79 -11.21 26.65
CA LEU A 97 -2.66 -10.04 25.78
C LEU A 97 -1.89 -10.38 24.51
N SER A 98 -0.82 -11.17 24.62
CA SER A 98 -0.07 -11.66 23.47
C SER A 98 -0.97 -12.47 22.52
N ALA A 99 -1.72 -13.44 23.07
CA ALA A 99 -2.66 -14.26 22.31
C ALA A 99 -3.77 -13.43 21.63
N ASP A 100 -4.34 -12.45 22.34
CA ASP A 100 -5.40 -11.59 21.77
C ASP A 100 -4.89 -10.69 20.64
N LEU A 101 -3.67 -10.15 20.76
CA LEU A 101 -3.02 -9.35 19.70
C LEU A 101 -2.69 -10.21 18.48
N ARG A 102 -2.16 -11.42 18.69
CA ARG A 102 -1.90 -12.41 17.64
C ARG A 102 -3.18 -12.77 16.89
N ALA A 103 -4.24 -13.09 17.63
CA ALA A 103 -5.55 -13.40 17.05
C ALA A 103 -6.18 -12.19 16.34
N PHE A 104 -5.92 -10.96 16.78
CA PHE A 104 -6.36 -9.77 16.06
C PHE A 104 -5.60 -9.58 14.75
N LEU A 105 -4.27 -9.70 14.76
CA LEU A 105 -3.42 -9.59 13.57
C LEU A 105 -3.81 -10.60 12.48
N LEU A 106 -4.11 -11.84 12.87
CA LEU A 106 -4.64 -12.88 11.95
C LEU A 106 -5.95 -12.42 11.27
N ARG A 107 -6.90 -11.91 12.05
CA ARG A 107 -8.21 -11.49 11.54
C ARG A 107 -8.22 -10.14 10.83
N SER A 108 -7.14 -9.37 10.92
CA SER A 108 -6.98 -8.09 10.24
C SER A 108 -6.00 -8.20 9.07
N LEU A 109 -4.72 -7.89 9.28
CA LEU A 109 -3.74 -7.73 8.22
C LEU A 109 -3.44 -9.04 7.49
N CYS A 110 -3.41 -10.17 8.20
CA CYS A 110 -3.22 -11.46 7.53
C CYS A 110 -4.42 -11.79 6.62
N THR A 111 -5.64 -11.50 7.06
CA THR A 111 -6.85 -11.65 6.22
C THR A 111 -6.80 -10.68 5.03
N GLU A 112 -6.33 -9.45 5.22
CA GLU A 112 -6.12 -8.48 4.15
C GLU A 112 -5.08 -8.96 3.12
N LEU A 113 -3.97 -9.55 3.58
CA LEU A 113 -2.94 -10.11 2.71
C LEU A 113 -3.49 -11.29 1.90
N ALA A 114 -4.22 -12.20 2.55
CA ALA A 114 -4.86 -13.33 1.89
C ALA A 114 -5.84 -12.86 0.80
N ASN A 115 -6.67 -11.86 1.10
CA ASN A 115 -7.58 -11.26 0.11
C ASN A 115 -6.83 -10.54 -1.01
N SER A 116 -5.74 -9.84 -0.70
CA SER A 116 -4.90 -9.14 -1.69
C SER A 116 -4.26 -10.11 -2.67
N LEU A 117 -3.74 -11.24 -2.18
CA LEU A 117 -3.19 -12.31 -2.99
C LEU A 117 -4.27 -12.97 -3.86
N LEU A 118 -5.41 -13.31 -3.27
CA LEU A 118 -6.52 -13.88 -4.02
C LEU A 118 -6.97 -12.95 -5.16
N LEU A 119 -7.10 -11.64 -4.87
CA LEU A 119 -7.43 -10.65 -5.89
C LEU A 119 -6.35 -10.53 -6.97
N ALA A 120 -5.07 -10.50 -6.58
CA ALA A 120 -3.97 -10.41 -7.54
C ALA A 120 -3.85 -11.64 -8.46
N LEU A 121 -4.31 -12.82 -8.01
CA LEU A 121 -4.33 -14.04 -8.80
C LEU A 121 -5.58 -14.16 -9.68
N ALA A 122 -6.74 -13.80 -9.15
CA ALA A 122 -8.01 -13.94 -9.87
C ALA A 122 -8.29 -12.77 -10.82
N ASP A 123 -7.74 -11.59 -10.51
CA ASP A 123 -7.88 -10.38 -11.30
C ASP A 123 -6.59 -9.52 -11.21
N PRO A 124 -5.52 -9.95 -11.91
CA PRO A 124 -4.18 -9.34 -11.80
C PRO A 124 -4.14 -7.88 -12.25
N PHE A 125 -5.08 -7.46 -13.09
CA PHE A 125 -5.08 -6.13 -13.73
C PHE A 125 -6.12 -5.18 -13.14
N SER A 126 -7.01 -5.64 -12.26
CA SER A 126 -7.95 -4.74 -11.59
C SER A 126 -7.24 -3.71 -10.73
N GLN A 127 -7.63 -2.45 -10.84
CA GLN A 127 -7.09 -1.39 -9.97
C GLN A 127 -7.74 -1.38 -8.58
N GLN A 128 -8.74 -2.23 -8.34
CA GLN A 128 -9.49 -2.23 -7.09
C GLN A 128 -8.67 -2.87 -5.96
N SER A 129 -8.78 -2.32 -4.76
CA SER A 129 -8.25 -2.94 -3.55
C SER A 129 -9.26 -3.94 -2.96
N PRO A 130 -8.80 -4.90 -2.14
CA PRO A 130 -9.71 -5.80 -1.44
C PRO A 130 -10.72 -5.08 -0.54
N GLN A 131 -10.35 -3.94 0.07
CA GLN A 131 -11.31 -3.15 0.85
C GLN A 131 -12.44 -2.61 -0.03
N GLN A 132 -12.12 -2.17 -1.25
CA GLN A 132 -13.13 -1.68 -2.21
C GLN A 132 -14.05 -2.79 -2.71
N GLN A 133 -13.56 -4.03 -2.75
CA GLN A 133 -14.32 -5.21 -3.18
C GLN A 133 -15.24 -5.80 -2.11
N ASN A 134 -15.18 -5.34 -0.85
CA ASN A 134 -15.96 -5.89 0.26
C ASN A 134 -15.90 -7.43 0.33
N PHE A 135 -14.69 -7.99 0.49
CA PHE A 135 -14.41 -9.45 0.48
C PHE A 135 -15.21 -10.26 1.53
N SER A 136 -16.48 -10.54 1.20
CA SER A 136 -17.32 -11.49 1.93
C SER A 136 -16.90 -12.93 1.61
N GLN A 137 -17.38 -13.90 2.40
CA GLN A 137 -17.12 -15.32 2.12
C GLN A 137 -17.58 -15.72 0.71
N LYS A 138 -18.76 -15.27 0.28
CA LYS A 138 -19.28 -15.56 -1.07
C LYS A 138 -18.41 -14.98 -2.17
N VAL A 139 -17.92 -13.75 -1.97
CA VAL A 139 -17.02 -13.08 -2.93
C VAL A 139 -15.68 -13.82 -3.01
N ARG A 140 -15.14 -14.29 -1.86
CA ARG A 140 -13.95 -15.14 -1.83
C ARG A 140 -14.15 -16.43 -2.63
N GLU A 141 -15.26 -17.12 -2.41
CA GLU A 141 -15.59 -18.36 -3.13
C GLU A 141 -15.69 -18.13 -4.64
N GLN A 142 -16.24 -16.99 -5.08
CA GLN A 142 -16.29 -16.60 -6.49
C GLN A 142 -14.89 -16.35 -7.08
N PHE A 143 -14.06 -15.54 -6.42
CA PHE A 143 -12.69 -15.31 -6.89
C PHE A 143 -11.86 -16.58 -6.92
N ILE A 144 -12.01 -17.46 -5.92
CA ILE A 144 -11.37 -18.78 -5.91
C ILE A 144 -11.82 -19.59 -7.13
N ALA A 145 -13.12 -19.64 -7.42
CA ALA A 145 -13.62 -20.38 -8.58
C ALA A 145 -13.10 -19.83 -9.93
N ASN A 146 -12.77 -18.54 -9.99
CA ASN A 146 -12.23 -17.88 -11.18
C ASN A 146 -10.72 -18.10 -11.39
N LEU A 147 -10.01 -18.67 -10.41
CA LEU A 147 -8.59 -18.98 -10.59
C LEU A 147 -8.38 -20.04 -11.67
N GLU A 148 -7.46 -19.80 -12.60
CA GLU A 148 -7.19 -20.70 -13.73
C GLU A 148 -6.62 -22.06 -13.29
N SER A 149 -5.81 -22.08 -12.23
CA SER A 149 -5.14 -23.28 -11.73
C SER A 149 -5.94 -23.97 -10.64
N LYS A 150 -6.27 -25.26 -10.83
CA LYS A 150 -6.89 -26.11 -9.79
C LYS A 150 -6.04 -26.23 -8.52
N GLU A 151 -4.72 -26.17 -8.67
CA GLU A 151 -3.81 -26.14 -7.52
C GLU A 151 -3.93 -24.83 -6.76
N ALA A 152 -3.95 -23.69 -7.46
CA ALA A 152 -4.16 -22.38 -6.84
C ALA A 152 -5.54 -22.31 -6.16
N GLN A 153 -6.59 -22.90 -6.75
CA GLN A 153 -7.90 -23.03 -6.11
C GLN A 153 -7.83 -23.79 -4.78
N LYS A 154 -7.12 -24.92 -4.76
CA LYS A 154 -6.95 -25.75 -3.55
C LYS A 154 -6.15 -25.01 -2.48
N LEU A 155 -5.07 -24.35 -2.87
CA LEU A 155 -4.22 -23.57 -1.96
C LEU A 155 -4.98 -22.36 -1.38
N ALA A 156 -5.73 -21.64 -2.22
CA ALA A 156 -6.56 -20.52 -1.77
C ALA A 156 -7.63 -20.98 -0.77
N LYS A 157 -8.34 -22.08 -1.04
CA LYS A 157 -9.29 -22.67 -0.06
C LYS A 157 -8.59 -23.01 1.25
N GLY A 158 -7.48 -23.74 1.18
CA GLY A 158 -6.71 -24.13 2.36
C GLY A 158 -6.23 -22.94 3.21
N LEU A 159 -5.86 -21.81 2.56
CA LEU A 159 -5.48 -20.58 3.25
C LEU A 159 -6.64 -19.97 4.04
N PHE A 160 -7.86 -19.94 3.48
CA PHE A 160 -9.01 -19.36 4.18
C PHE A 160 -9.66 -20.31 5.19
N ASP A 161 -9.47 -21.63 5.04
CA ASP A 161 -10.00 -22.64 5.95
C ASP A 161 -9.17 -22.76 7.25
N ASN A 162 -7.86 -22.48 7.20
CA ASN A 162 -6.93 -22.69 8.32
C ASN A 162 -6.22 -21.40 8.76
N PHE A 163 -6.96 -20.54 9.47
CA PHE A 163 -6.47 -19.22 9.91
C PHE A 163 -6.08 -19.19 11.39
N ASP A 164 -5.53 -20.30 11.88
CA ASP A 164 -5.50 -20.60 13.31
C ASP A 164 -4.13 -20.33 13.96
N SER A 165 -3.07 -20.28 13.15
CA SER A 165 -1.71 -20.00 13.63
C SER A 165 -0.85 -19.31 12.56
N PHE A 166 0.17 -18.57 13.01
CA PHE A 166 1.10 -17.88 12.12
C PHE A 166 1.95 -18.84 11.28
N GLU A 167 2.37 -19.98 11.85
CA GLU A 167 3.17 -20.96 11.12
C GLU A 167 2.39 -21.49 9.90
N HIS A 168 1.15 -21.91 10.12
CA HIS A 168 0.26 -22.37 9.03
C HIS A 168 -0.05 -21.24 8.05
N PHE A 169 -0.28 -20.03 8.55
CA PHE A 169 -0.52 -18.85 7.71
C PHE A 169 0.67 -18.56 6.80
N HIS A 170 1.90 -18.50 7.33
CA HIS A 170 3.12 -18.22 6.58
C HIS A 170 3.38 -19.28 5.50
N GLU A 171 3.18 -20.55 5.82
CA GLU A 171 3.31 -21.64 4.85
C GLU A 171 2.25 -21.55 3.74
N ALA A 172 0.98 -21.34 4.11
CA ALA A 172 -0.12 -21.28 3.16
C ALA A 172 -0.03 -20.05 2.24
N VAL A 173 0.30 -18.88 2.79
CA VAL A 173 0.42 -17.63 2.05
C VAL A 173 1.60 -17.68 1.08
N GLN A 174 2.72 -18.27 1.48
CA GLN A 174 3.89 -18.46 0.62
C GLN A 174 3.53 -19.33 -0.59
N ARG A 175 2.91 -20.48 -0.36
CA ARG A 175 2.50 -21.39 -1.45
C ARG A 175 1.56 -20.72 -2.44
N LEU A 176 0.58 -19.97 -1.94
CA LEU A 176 -0.36 -19.26 -2.82
C LEU A 176 0.34 -18.13 -3.58
N ALA A 177 1.24 -17.38 -2.95
CA ALA A 177 2.00 -16.31 -3.57
C ALA A 177 2.93 -16.85 -4.68
N ASP A 178 3.54 -18.02 -4.48
CA ASP A 178 4.39 -18.68 -5.48
C ASP A 178 3.61 -19.04 -6.75
N CYS A 179 2.32 -19.41 -6.66
CA CYS A 179 1.45 -19.59 -7.83
C CYS A 179 1.30 -18.33 -8.69
N GLY A 180 1.42 -17.16 -8.07
CA GLY A 180 1.40 -15.87 -8.75
C GLY A 180 2.78 -15.34 -9.13
N GLY A 181 3.86 -16.08 -8.89
CA GLY A 181 5.21 -15.54 -9.07
C GLY A 181 5.57 -14.42 -8.07
N ILE A 182 4.80 -14.27 -7.00
CA ILE A 182 5.04 -13.29 -5.93
C ILE A 182 5.93 -13.97 -4.89
N LYS A 183 7.20 -13.56 -4.85
CA LYS A 183 8.15 -14.06 -3.84
C LYS A 183 7.97 -13.30 -2.53
N LEU A 184 7.20 -13.86 -1.62
CA LEU A 184 7.20 -13.43 -0.22
C LEU A 184 8.46 -13.94 0.47
N ARG A 185 9.06 -13.11 1.32
CA ARG A 185 10.24 -13.44 2.11
C ARG A 185 10.14 -12.74 3.45
N GLN A 186 10.65 -13.39 4.49
CA GLN A 186 10.82 -12.69 5.76
C GLN A 186 11.81 -11.54 5.57
N PRO A 187 11.50 -10.36 6.10
CA PRO A 187 12.37 -9.21 5.95
C PRO A 187 13.69 -9.46 6.68
N ASP A 188 14.80 -9.04 6.09
CA ASP A 188 16.10 -9.07 6.74
C ASP A 188 16.23 -7.99 7.84
N LYS A 189 17.39 -7.92 8.49
CA LYS A 189 17.60 -6.93 9.58
C LYS A 189 17.47 -5.49 9.09
N ARG A 190 17.94 -5.19 7.88
CA ARG A 190 17.92 -3.85 7.29
C ARG A 190 16.50 -3.49 6.88
N GLU A 191 15.81 -4.37 6.16
CA GLU A 191 14.42 -4.17 5.75
C GLU A 191 13.49 -3.97 6.95
N ARG A 192 13.69 -4.74 8.03
CA ARG A 192 12.96 -4.54 9.29
C ARG A 192 13.22 -3.16 9.88
N SER A 193 14.49 -2.76 9.96
CA SER A 193 14.87 -1.45 10.48
C SER A 193 14.25 -0.33 9.65
N ASP A 194 14.44 -0.35 8.33
CA ASP A 194 13.92 0.68 7.41
C ASP A 194 12.39 0.76 7.50
N ARG A 195 11.71 -0.39 7.56
CA ARG A 195 10.25 -0.43 7.69
C ARG A 195 9.78 0.07 9.05
N GLN A 196 10.48 -0.27 10.14
CA GLN A 196 10.16 0.25 11.46
C GLN A 196 10.28 1.78 11.54
N HIS A 197 11.28 2.39 10.89
CA HIS A 197 11.40 3.85 10.81
C HIS A 197 10.24 4.46 10.01
N LYS A 198 9.83 3.84 8.90
CA LYS A 198 8.67 4.29 8.12
C LYS A 198 7.39 4.26 8.95
N ILE A 199 7.14 3.16 9.68
CA ILE A 199 5.97 3.04 10.57
C ILE A 199 6.00 4.13 11.65
N GLU A 200 7.17 4.41 12.23
CA GLU A 200 7.32 5.48 13.22
C GLU A 200 6.99 6.86 12.67
N ALA A 201 7.55 7.21 11.50
CA ALA A 201 7.27 8.47 10.81
C ALA A 201 5.79 8.60 10.43
N GLU A 202 5.18 7.52 9.97
CA GLU A 202 3.75 7.48 9.65
C GLU A 202 2.89 7.66 10.91
N LEU A 203 3.21 6.98 12.02
CA LEU A 203 2.53 7.16 13.30
C LEU A 203 2.64 8.60 13.81
N ARG A 204 3.83 9.23 13.72
CA ARG A 204 4.02 10.64 14.07
C ARG A 204 3.14 11.56 13.22
N SER A 205 3.16 11.38 11.91
CA SER A 205 2.35 12.17 10.97
C SER A 205 0.85 12.01 11.23
N GLN A 206 0.37 10.77 11.40
CA GLN A 206 -1.02 10.49 11.74
C GLN A 206 -1.41 11.10 13.09
N LEU A 207 -0.56 10.99 14.12
CA LEU A 207 -0.81 11.60 15.43
C LEU A 207 -0.89 13.13 15.34
N ALA A 208 -0.01 13.75 14.55
CA ALA A 208 0.03 15.19 14.31
C ALA A 208 -1.19 15.71 13.51
N LEU A 209 -1.92 14.86 12.81
CA LEU A 209 -3.14 15.27 12.10
C LEU A 209 -4.42 14.77 12.77
N CYS A 210 -4.31 13.88 13.76
CA CYS A 210 -5.46 13.26 14.38
C CYS A 210 -6.18 14.21 15.35
N SER A 211 -7.47 14.44 15.08
CA SER A 211 -8.40 15.19 15.94
C SER A 211 -9.33 14.30 16.76
N ASP A 212 -9.53 13.04 16.35
CA ASP A 212 -10.42 12.09 17.02
C ASP A 212 -9.74 11.52 18.29
N PRO A 213 -10.24 11.78 19.51
CA PRO A 213 -9.52 11.40 20.73
C PRO A 213 -9.27 9.90 20.91
N PRO A 214 -10.22 8.98 20.61
CA PRO A 214 -9.98 7.54 20.65
C PRO A 214 -8.85 7.10 19.72
N THR A 215 -8.88 7.55 18.46
CA THR A 215 -7.82 7.26 17.48
C THR A 215 -6.49 7.86 17.90
N PHE A 216 -6.49 9.10 18.37
CA PHE A 216 -5.29 9.78 18.86
C PHE A 216 -4.62 9.00 20.00
N LEU A 217 -5.40 8.54 20.98
CA LEU A 217 -4.87 7.78 22.09
C LEU A 217 -4.29 6.43 21.65
N LEU A 218 -4.93 5.75 20.69
CA LEU A 218 -4.37 4.53 20.10
C LEU A 218 -3.02 4.82 19.44
N LEU A 219 -2.94 5.84 18.59
CA LEU A 219 -1.69 6.24 17.92
C LEU A 219 -0.58 6.58 18.93
N ALA A 220 -0.90 7.34 19.98
CA ALA A 220 0.04 7.68 21.04
C ALA A 220 0.59 6.44 21.77
N VAL A 221 -0.26 5.46 22.06
CA VAL A 221 0.14 4.19 22.68
C VAL A 221 1.03 3.36 21.75
N LEU A 222 0.67 3.26 20.47
CA LEU A 222 1.48 2.53 19.48
C LEU A 222 2.85 3.19 19.28
N LEU A 223 2.89 4.52 19.20
CA LEU A 223 4.13 5.28 19.08
C LEU A 223 4.99 5.15 20.35
N THR A 224 4.38 5.10 21.54
CA THR A 224 5.09 4.82 22.80
C THR A 224 5.78 3.46 22.75
N LEU A 225 5.09 2.42 22.30
CA LEU A 225 5.66 1.07 22.15
C LEU A 225 6.82 1.08 21.14
N LYS A 226 6.69 1.82 20.05
CA LYS A 226 7.76 1.93 19.05
C LYS A 226 8.99 2.66 19.60
N MET A 227 8.82 3.86 20.16
CA MET A 227 9.93 4.71 20.58
C MET A 227 10.67 4.16 21.79
N PHE A 228 9.95 3.67 22.80
CA PHE A 228 10.57 3.34 24.09
C PHE A 228 10.82 1.84 24.28
N PHE A 229 10.14 1.00 23.50
CA PHE A 229 10.29 -0.46 23.57
C PHE A 229 10.84 -1.06 22.28
N GLY A 230 11.02 -0.26 21.22
CA GLY A 230 11.59 -0.72 19.95
C GLY A 230 10.69 -1.70 19.18
N VAL A 231 9.40 -1.79 19.53
CA VAL A 231 8.46 -2.75 18.93
C VAL A 231 7.30 -2.07 18.25
N THR A 232 6.95 -2.57 17.08
CA THR A 232 5.74 -2.19 16.35
C THR A 232 4.62 -3.17 16.69
N VAL A 233 3.43 -2.66 17.00
CA VAL A 233 2.28 -3.49 17.38
C VAL A 233 1.07 -3.10 16.53
N HIS A 234 0.36 -4.08 16.00
CA HIS A 234 -0.91 -3.86 15.34
C HIS A 234 -2.06 -4.07 16.34
N ALA A 235 -2.83 -3.02 16.61
CA ALA A 235 -3.91 -3.08 17.59
C ALA A 235 -5.09 -2.18 17.20
N SER A 236 -6.27 -2.50 17.72
CA SER A 236 -7.47 -1.65 17.72
C SER A 236 -7.71 -1.00 19.09
N GLY A 237 -8.67 -0.07 19.17
CA GLY A 237 -8.99 0.67 20.40
C GLY A 237 -9.29 -0.20 21.63
N LYS A 238 -9.75 -1.44 21.46
CA LYS A 238 -10.01 -2.37 22.58
C LYS A 238 -8.73 -2.76 23.36
N PHE A 239 -7.56 -2.63 22.74
CA PHE A 239 -6.28 -2.97 23.34
C PHE A 239 -5.62 -1.80 24.07
N VAL A 240 -6.13 -0.57 23.91
CA VAL A 240 -5.53 0.63 24.50
C VAL A 240 -5.32 0.47 26.00
N GLN A 241 -6.36 0.02 26.73
CA GLN A 241 -6.26 -0.19 28.18
C GLN A 241 -5.23 -1.27 28.56
N PRO A 242 -5.30 -2.51 28.03
CA PRO A 242 -4.26 -3.52 28.28
C PRO A 242 -2.83 -3.05 27.96
N LEU A 243 -2.65 -2.31 26.87
CA LEU A 243 -1.34 -1.79 26.46
C LEU A 243 -0.82 -0.72 27.42
N ILE A 244 -1.67 0.21 27.87
CA ILE A 244 -1.29 1.21 28.90
C ILE A 244 -0.89 0.53 30.21
N ILE A 245 -1.62 -0.51 30.62
CA ILE A 245 -1.26 -1.31 31.81
C ILE A 245 0.10 -1.98 31.61
N PHE A 246 0.37 -2.54 30.43
CA PHE A 246 1.66 -3.13 30.12
C PHE A 246 2.79 -2.11 30.21
N ILE A 247 2.65 -0.94 29.57
CA ILE A 247 3.65 0.15 29.58
C ILE A 247 3.92 0.58 31.02
N SER A 248 2.87 0.79 31.83
CA SER A 248 2.98 1.16 33.23
C SER A 248 3.72 0.09 34.06
N SER A 249 3.40 -1.19 33.83
CA SER A 249 4.00 -2.30 34.55
C SER A 249 5.49 -2.47 34.25
N ARG A 250 5.89 -2.27 32.99
CA ARG A 250 7.30 -2.31 32.57
C ARG A 250 8.09 -1.17 33.15
N THR A 251 7.53 0.03 33.17
CA THR A 251 8.17 1.23 33.75
C THR A 251 8.50 1.02 35.24
N ASN A 252 7.61 0.36 35.98
CA ASN A 252 7.81 0.10 37.40
C ASN A 252 8.82 -1.03 37.68
N LYS A 253 8.95 -2.01 36.77
CA LYS A 253 9.84 -3.17 36.93
C LYS A 253 11.24 -2.94 36.39
N ILE A 254 11.36 -2.16 35.33
CA ILE A 254 12.60 -1.89 34.60
C ILE A 254 12.60 -0.39 34.34
N ALA A 255 13.56 0.32 34.91
CA ALA A 255 13.79 1.71 34.51
C ALA A 255 14.11 1.71 33.01
N VAL A 256 13.14 2.08 32.18
CA VAL A 256 13.37 2.33 30.76
C VAL A 256 14.05 3.70 30.72
N PRO A 257 15.36 3.77 30.44
CA PRO A 257 16.15 5.00 30.67
C PRO A 257 15.65 6.21 29.88
N SER A 258 14.87 5.96 28.82
CA SER A 258 14.34 6.96 27.90
C SER A 258 12.87 7.31 28.12
N LEU A 259 12.11 6.63 29.00
CA LEU A 259 10.67 6.89 29.15
C LEU A 259 10.42 8.10 30.07
N PRO A 260 9.73 9.17 29.61
CA PRO A 260 9.40 10.30 30.46
C PRO A 260 8.47 9.88 31.61
N SER A 261 8.80 10.28 32.85
CA SER A 261 8.04 9.93 34.05
C SER A 261 6.57 10.33 33.96
N GLU A 262 6.28 11.44 33.29
CA GLU A 262 4.93 11.98 33.10
C GLU A 262 4.10 11.23 32.05
N LEU A 263 4.72 10.45 31.15
CA LEU A 263 4.04 9.84 30.01
C LEU A 263 2.99 8.81 30.45
N ASN A 264 3.30 7.99 31.45
CA ASN A 264 2.35 6.98 31.95
C ASN A 264 1.11 7.61 32.59
N GLU A 265 1.31 8.65 33.40
CA GLU A 265 0.22 9.39 34.01
C GLU A 265 -0.64 10.05 32.91
N LEU A 266 0.02 10.66 31.93
CA LEU A 266 -0.63 11.34 30.83
C LEU A 266 -1.46 10.39 29.94
N LEU A 267 -0.94 9.20 29.61
CA LEU A 267 -1.67 8.17 28.88
C LEU A 267 -2.88 7.66 29.69
N THR A 268 -2.69 7.39 30.98
CA THR A 268 -3.74 6.86 31.86
C THR A 268 -4.87 7.88 32.07
N ASP A 269 -4.54 9.15 32.29
CA ASP A 269 -5.51 10.23 32.42
C ASP A 269 -6.27 10.47 31.12
N THR A 270 -5.55 10.51 29.99
CA THR A 270 -6.16 10.67 28.67
C THR A 270 -7.13 9.53 28.39
N GLN A 271 -6.77 8.28 28.71
CA GLN A 271 -7.67 7.14 28.60
C GLN A 271 -8.95 7.30 29.42
N ARG A 272 -8.83 7.73 30.69
CA ARG A 272 -10.00 7.98 31.55
C ARG A 272 -10.93 9.03 30.93
N LEU A 273 -10.38 10.15 30.44
CA LEU A 273 -11.14 11.23 29.81
C LEU A 273 -11.78 10.79 28.48
N VAL A 274 -11.07 10.05 27.63
CA VAL A 274 -11.62 9.50 26.38
C VAL A 274 -12.83 8.60 26.67
N VAL A 275 -12.71 7.68 27.63
CA VAL A 275 -13.82 6.79 28.01
C VAL A 275 -14.99 7.57 28.59
N ALA A 276 -14.74 8.59 29.42
CA ALA A 276 -15.79 9.46 29.95
C ALA A 276 -16.54 10.21 28.85
N CYS A 277 -15.81 10.81 27.90
CA CYS A 277 -16.38 11.52 26.76
C CYS A 277 -17.20 10.60 25.85
N ILE A 278 -16.72 9.39 25.53
CA ILE A 278 -17.47 8.41 24.73
C ILE A 278 -18.78 8.03 25.44
N ARG A 279 -18.74 7.79 26.75
CA ARG A 279 -19.93 7.42 27.54
C ARG A 279 -20.97 8.55 27.55
N LYS A 280 -20.54 9.79 27.81
CA LYS A 280 -21.46 10.95 27.83
C LYS A 280 -22.07 11.25 26.47
N ARG A 281 -21.28 11.14 25.38
CA ARG A 281 -21.80 11.28 24.01
C ARG A 281 -22.86 10.23 23.68
N ARG A 282 -22.74 9.01 24.22
CA ARG A 282 -23.78 7.97 24.07
C ARG A 282 -25.03 8.23 24.91
N SER A 283 -24.89 8.88 26.06
CA SER A 283 -26.00 9.16 26.98
C SER A 283 -26.73 10.49 26.69
N ASN A 284 -26.32 11.28 25.69
CA ASN A 284 -26.83 12.64 25.39
C ASN A 284 -26.77 13.63 26.57
N GLU A 285 -25.96 13.37 27.60
CA GLU A 285 -25.80 14.25 28.75
C GLU A 285 -24.79 15.38 28.44
N SER A 286 -25.23 16.37 27.66
CA SER A 286 -24.43 17.56 27.33
C SER A 286 -24.60 18.65 28.41
N GLY A 287 -24.11 18.37 29.63
CA GLY A 287 -24.08 19.34 30.74
C GLY A 287 -22.75 20.09 30.86
N ARG A 288 -22.66 21.09 31.77
CA ARG A 288 -21.41 21.85 32.06
C ARG A 288 -20.20 20.97 32.36
N GLY A 289 -20.40 19.79 32.97
CA GLY A 289 -19.32 18.83 33.25
C GLY A 289 -18.78 18.09 32.01
N GLY A 290 -19.50 18.07 30.88
CA GLY A 290 -18.99 17.50 29.63
C GLY A 290 -17.98 18.43 28.95
N ALA A 291 -18.28 19.74 28.92
CA ALA A 291 -17.40 20.75 28.32
C ALA A 291 -16.05 20.87 29.04
N GLU A 292 -16.03 20.71 30.36
CA GLU A 292 -14.79 20.74 31.15
C GLU A 292 -13.91 19.51 30.88
N GLU A 293 -14.49 18.31 30.80
CA GLU A 293 -13.75 17.09 30.45
C GLU A 293 -13.20 17.13 29.01
N GLU A 294 -13.96 17.66 28.06
CA GLU A 294 -13.48 17.84 26.67
C GLU A 294 -12.31 18.83 26.60
N LYS A 295 -12.35 19.92 27.39
CA LYS A 295 -11.25 20.88 27.49
C LYS A 295 -10.00 20.26 28.14
N GLN A 296 -10.18 19.49 29.21
CA GLN A 296 -9.08 18.75 29.85
C GLN A 296 -8.48 17.72 28.91
N LEU A 297 -9.32 17.00 28.16
CA LEU A 297 -8.89 16.03 27.16
C LEU A 297 -8.07 16.70 26.05
N ALA A 298 -8.54 17.81 25.50
CA ALA A 298 -7.79 18.58 24.49
C ALA A 298 -6.43 19.05 25.03
N THR A 299 -6.38 19.51 26.28
CA THR A 299 -5.13 19.92 26.94
C THR A 299 -4.15 18.75 27.08
N LYS A 300 -4.64 17.57 27.52
CA LYS A 300 -3.81 16.37 27.70
C LYS A 300 -3.33 15.82 26.35
N MET A 301 -4.17 15.85 25.31
CA MET A 301 -3.77 15.51 23.93
C MET A 301 -2.70 16.47 23.38
N GLY A 302 -2.80 17.77 23.68
CA GLY A 302 -1.77 18.76 23.33
C GLY A 302 -0.41 18.43 23.97
N LYS A 303 -0.40 18.10 25.26
CA LYS A 303 0.82 17.67 25.96
C LYS A 303 1.42 16.38 25.39
N LEU A 304 0.58 15.39 25.05
CA LEU A 304 1.07 14.16 24.41
C LEU A 304 1.73 14.47 23.07
N ARG A 305 1.12 15.35 22.28
CA ARG A 305 1.65 15.76 20.99
C ARG A 305 3.02 16.43 21.15
N GLU A 306 3.15 17.40 22.05
CA GLU A 306 4.43 18.06 22.35
C GLU A 306 5.52 17.07 22.79
N LEU A 307 5.15 15.98 23.48
CA LEU A 307 6.10 14.94 23.89
C LEU A 307 6.61 14.12 22.69
N PHE A 308 5.75 13.83 21.72
CA PHE A 308 6.10 13.03 20.53
C PHE A 308 6.68 13.83 19.36
N ASP A 309 6.53 15.16 19.39
CA ASP A 309 7.07 16.09 18.38
C ASP A 309 8.55 16.43 18.63
N ARG A 310 9.09 16.12 19.82
CA ARG A 310 10.52 16.28 20.09
C ARG A 310 11.32 15.30 19.22
N PRO A 311 12.40 15.75 18.55
CA PRO A 311 13.29 14.86 17.84
C PRO A 311 13.83 13.80 18.82
N THR A 312 13.94 12.58 18.33
CA THR A 312 14.59 11.51 19.10
C THR A 312 16.08 11.79 19.20
N ALA A 313 16.73 11.39 20.30
CA ALA A 313 18.19 11.53 20.44
C ALA A 313 18.99 10.89 19.30
N ALA A 314 18.40 9.91 18.59
CA ALA A 314 18.99 9.29 17.40
C ALA A 314 18.85 10.11 16.10
N GLU A 315 17.93 11.08 16.07
CA GLU A 315 17.82 12.10 15.02
C GLU A 315 18.79 13.25 15.30
N GLU A 316 18.97 13.63 16.58
CA GLU A 316 19.97 14.62 17.01
C GLU A 316 21.41 14.15 16.73
N GLU A 317 21.75 12.88 16.99
CA GLU A 317 23.09 12.32 16.66
C GLU A 317 23.36 12.26 15.15
N LYS A 318 22.33 12.08 14.31
CA LYS A 318 22.48 12.08 12.85
C LYS A 318 22.63 13.48 12.26
N GLU A 319 21.92 14.46 12.83
CA GLU A 319 22.10 15.87 12.46
C GLU A 319 23.48 16.38 12.89
N GLU A 320 23.99 15.99 14.06
CA GLU A 320 25.35 16.32 14.50
C GLU A 320 26.45 15.66 13.63
N GLU A 321 26.26 14.42 13.16
CA GLU A 321 27.20 13.74 12.24
C GLU A 321 27.17 14.31 10.80
N GLU A 322 26.04 14.84 10.34
CA GLU A 322 25.94 15.55 9.05
C GLU A 322 26.51 16.97 9.12
N GLU A 323 26.38 17.66 10.27
CA GLU A 323 26.99 18.99 10.48
C GLU A 323 28.50 18.95 10.71
N THR A 324 29.07 17.85 11.23
CA THR A 324 30.53 17.70 11.39
C THR A 324 31.27 17.25 10.13
N ASN A 325 30.56 16.83 9.08
CA ASN A 325 31.13 16.39 7.80
C ASN A 325 30.99 17.44 6.66
N GLN A 326 30.55 18.67 6.94
CA GLN A 326 30.58 19.82 6.02
C GLN A 326 31.72 20.79 6.36
#